data_AF-D2H909-F1
#
_entry.id   AF-D2H909-F1
#
_cell.length_a   1.000
_cell.length_b   1.000
_cell.length_c   1.000
_cell.angle_alpha   90.00
_cell.angle_beta   90.00
_cell.angle_gamma   90.00
#
_symmetry.space_group_name_H-M   'P 1'
#
loop_
_entity.id
_entity.type
_entity.pdbx_description
1 polymer ?
#
loop_
_entity_poly.entity_id
_entity_poly.type
_entity_poly.pdbx_seq_one_letter_code
_entity_poly.pdbx_strand_id
1 'polypeptide(L)'
;QIVDLDTKRNQNREGLRALQKDLSLSEDVMVCFGNVFIKMPHPQTKEMIEKDQDHLDKEIERLRKQLKVKVNRLFEAQGKPELKGFNLNPLSQDELKALKIILKG
;
A
#
# COMPACT_ATOMS: atom_id res chain seq x y z
N GLN A 1 7.98 -3.23 -11.53
CA GLN A 1 8.28 -3.24 -10.08
C GLN A 1 7.21 -2.54 -9.24
N ILE A 2 7.02 -1.20 -9.30
CA ILE A 2 5.97 -0.53 -8.49
C ILE A 2 4.57 -1.07 -8.85
N VAL A 3 4.28 -1.22 -10.14
CA VAL A 3 3.00 -1.78 -10.63
C VAL A 3 2.75 -3.18 -10.06
N ASP A 4 3.75 -4.06 -10.11
CA ASP A 4 3.64 -5.44 -9.60
C ASP A 4 3.39 -5.48 -8.09
N LEU A 5 4.05 -4.59 -7.33
CA LEU A 5 3.82 -4.45 -5.88
C LEU A 5 2.42 -3.89 -5.58
N ASP A 6 1.94 -2.93 -6.36
CA ASP A 6 0.57 -2.40 -6.25
C ASP A 6 -0.48 -3.51 -6.57
N THR A 7 -0.21 -4.38 -7.54
CA THR A 7 -1.06 -5.55 -7.84
C THR A 7 -1.12 -6.53 -6.66
N LYS A 8 0.04 -6.89 -6.08
CA LYS A 8 0.09 -7.76 -4.88
C LYS A 8 -0.64 -7.13 -3.69
N ARG A 9 -0.44 -5.83 -3.48
CA ARG A 9 -1.16 -5.08 -2.44
C ARG A 9 -2.67 -5.17 -2.63
N ASN A 10 -3.15 -5.05 -3.86
CA ASN A 10 -4.57 -5.17 -4.14
C ASN A 10 -5.09 -6.59 -3.87
N GLN A 11 -4.32 -7.62 -4.24
CA GLN A 11 -4.65 -9.02 -3.93
C GLN A 11 -4.74 -9.27 -2.42
N ASN A 12 -3.82 -8.71 -1.62
CA ASN A 12 -3.89 -8.80 -0.17
C ASN A 12 -5.16 -8.15 0.40
N ARG A 13 -5.56 -6.99 -0.14
CA ARG A 13 -6.84 -6.33 0.24
C ARG A 13 -8.05 -7.18 -0.12
N GLU A 14 -8.05 -7.84 -1.27
CA GLU A 14 -9.11 -8.76 -1.68
C GLU A 14 -9.15 -9.99 -0.78
N GLY A 15 -8.00 -10.58 -0.46
CA GLY A 15 -7.88 -11.70 0.47
C GLY A 15 -8.39 -11.36 1.88
N LEU A 16 -7.97 -10.23 2.44
CA LEU A 16 -8.46 -9.75 3.74
C LEU A 16 -9.98 -9.53 3.76
N ARG A 17 -10.54 -9.00 2.66
CA ARG A 17 -12.00 -8.83 2.53
C ARG A 17 -12.73 -10.15 2.46
N ALA A 18 -12.18 -11.14 1.74
CA ALA A 18 -12.75 -12.48 1.69
C ALA A 18 -12.75 -13.12 3.08
N LEU A 19 -11.61 -13.06 3.79
CA LEU A 19 -11.49 -13.55 5.17
C LEU A 19 -12.45 -12.87 6.14
N GLN A 20 -12.77 -11.58 5.93
CA GLN A 20 -13.69 -10.85 6.79
C GLN A 20 -15.16 -11.18 6.50
N LYS A 21 -15.50 -11.55 5.25
CA LYS A 21 -16.87 -11.85 4.83
C LYS A 21 -17.33 -13.23 5.30
N ASP A 22 -16.42 -14.18 5.42
CA ASP A 22 -16.72 -15.50 5.98
C ASP A 22 -16.75 -15.40 7.52
N LEU A 23 -17.96 -15.35 8.09
CA LEU A 23 -18.18 -15.16 9.53
C LEU A 23 -17.73 -16.36 10.40
N SER A 24 -17.32 -17.49 9.80
CA SER A 24 -16.77 -18.64 10.54
C SER A 24 -15.28 -18.41 10.89
N LEU A 25 -15.03 -17.51 11.85
CA LEU A 25 -13.70 -17.23 12.41
C LEU A 25 -12.95 -18.48 12.96
N SER A 26 -13.62 -19.63 13.07
CA SER A 26 -13.10 -20.89 13.60
C SER A 26 -12.66 -21.89 12.54
N GLU A 27 -12.84 -21.61 11.25
CA GLU A 27 -12.45 -22.55 10.20
C GLU A 27 -11.03 -22.25 9.70
N ASP A 28 -10.29 -23.33 9.51
CA ASP A 28 -8.98 -23.26 8.87
C ASP A 28 -9.11 -22.86 7.40
N VAL A 29 -8.28 -21.93 6.96
CA VAL A 29 -8.25 -21.41 5.60
C VAL A 29 -7.11 -22.06 4.83
N MET A 30 -7.36 -22.35 3.54
CA MET A 30 -6.33 -22.83 2.64
C MET A 30 -5.62 -21.64 1.98
N VAL A 31 -4.31 -21.57 2.16
CA VAL A 31 -3.45 -20.50 1.64
C VAL A 31 -2.50 -21.07 0.61
N CYS A 32 -2.38 -20.38 -0.53
CA CYS A 32 -1.43 -20.75 -1.58
C CYS A 32 -0.08 -20.07 -1.36
N PHE A 33 0.97 -20.86 -1.19
CA PHE A 33 2.36 -20.42 -1.11
C PHE A 33 3.16 -20.99 -2.28
N GLY A 34 3.37 -20.16 -3.31
CA GLY A 34 4.05 -20.61 -4.53
C GLY A 34 3.24 -21.69 -5.25
N ASN A 35 3.68 -22.94 -5.15
CA ASN A 35 3.01 -24.11 -5.74
C ASN A 35 2.41 -25.06 -4.69
N VAL A 36 2.42 -24.69 -3.41
CA VAL A 36 1.84 -25.51 -2.33
C VAL A 36 0.63 -24.83 -1.70
N PHE A 37 -0.33 -25.64 -1.25
CA PHE A 37 -1.47 -25.18 -0.47
C PHE A 37 -1.30 -25.61 0.97
N ILE A 38 -1.38 -24.66 1.89
CA ILE A 38 -1.18 -24.86 3.33
C ILE A 38 -2.49 -24.50 4.03
N LYS A 39 -2.97 -25.41 4.86
CA LYS A 39 -4.13 -25.17 5.72
C LYS A 39 -3.64 -24.51 7.01
N MET A 40 -4.18 -23.35 7.34
CA MET A 40 -3.80 -22.59 8.54
C MET A 40 -5.00 -21.91 9.19
N PRO A 41 -4.97 -21.67 10.51
CA PRO A 41 -6.05 -21.01 11.20
C PRO A 41 -6.34 -19.61 10.63
N HIS A 42 -7.61 -19.23 10.63
CA HIS A 42 -8.06 -17.91 10.15
C HIS A 42 -7.30 -16.74 10.80
N PRO A 43 -7.11 -16.67 12.14
CA PRO A 43 -6.42 -15.54 12.76
C PRO A 43 -4.97 -15.40 12.30
N GLN A 44 -4.27 -16.53 12.15
CA GLN A 44 -2.88 -16.56 11.69
C GLN A 44 -2.77 -16.12 10.24
N THR A 45 -3.70 -16.56 9.39
CA THR A 45 -3.77 -16.14 7.98
C THR A 45 -3.98 -14.64 7.86
N LYS A 46 -4.90 -14.09 8.65
CA LYS A 46 -5.18 -12.65 8.68
C LYS A 46 -3.96 -11.85 9.08
N GLU A 47 -3.33 -12.19 10.20
CA GLU A 47 -2.12 -11.50 10.70
C GLU A 47 -0.99 -11.54 9.66
N MET A 48 -0.83 -12.68 8.98
CA MET A 48 0.17 -12.87 7.96
C MET A 48 -0.05 -11.96 6.75
N ILE A 49 -1.28 -11.86 6.23
CA ILE A 49 -1.61 -10.97 5.11
C ILE A 49 -1.49 -9.50 5.54
N GLU A 50 -1.86 -9.14 6.77
CA GLU A 50 -1.69 -7.79 7.31
C GLU A 50 -0.22 -7.37 7.41
N LYS A 51 0.68 -8.28 7.83
CA LYS A 51 2.13 -8.01 7.84
C LYS A 51 2.70 -7.85 6.43
N ASP A 52 2.27 -8.68 5.49
CA ASP A 52 2.72 -8.56 4.09
C ASP A 52 2.22 -7.25 3.46
N GLN A 53 0.98 -6.85 3.77
CA GLN A 53 0.41 -5.57 3.38
C GLN A 53 1.25 -4.37 3.88
N ASP A 54 1.65 -4.35 5.16
CA ASP A 54 2.51 -3.28 5.72
C ASP A 54 3.90 -3.25 5.06
N HIS A 55 4.47 -4.42 4.77
CA HIS A 55 5.75 -4.51 4.08
C HIS A 55 5.68 -3.96 2.65
N LEU A 56 4.63 -4.33 1.89
CA LEU A 56 4.39 -3.82 0.54
C LEU A 56 4.20 -2.30 0.54
N ASP A 57 3.45 -1.76 1.50
CA ASP A 57 3.21 -0.32 1.61
C ASP A 57 4.51 0.46 1.87
N LYS A 58 5.37 -0.04 2.76
CA LYS A 58 6.70 0.54 3.02
C LYS A 58 7.61 0.47 1.79
N GLU A 59 7.60 -0.63 1.05
CA GLU A 59 8.43 -0.79 -0.14
C GLU A 59 7.97 0.11 -1.29
N ILE A 60 6.66 0.20 -1.53
CA ILE A 60 6.08 1.10 -2.53
C ILE A 60 6.45 2.55 -2.23
N GLU A 61 6.32 2.97 -0.97
CA GLU A 61 6.65 4.34 -0.57
C GLU A 61 8.15 4.63 -0.72
N ARG A 62 9.01 3.67 -0.34
CA ARG A 62 10.46 3.76 -0.57
C ARG A 62 10.78 3.93 -2.06
N LEU A 63 10.18 3.12 -2.92
CA LEU A 63 10.41 3.19 -4.37
C LEU A 63 9.91 4.51 -4.97
N ARG A 64 8.76 5.03 -4.52
CA ARG A 64 8.24 6.34 -4.94
C ARG A 64 9.20 7.46 -4.55
N LYS A 65 9.68 7.49 -3.31
CA LYS A 65 10.69 8.47 -2.84
C LYS A 65 11.96 8.41 -3.66
N GLN A 66 12.50 7.21 -3.88
CA GLN A 66 13.71 7.03 -4.68
C GLN A 66 13.53 7.47 -6.13
N LEU A 67 12.36 7.22 -6.73
CA LEU A 67 12.05 7.67 -8.08
C LEU A 67 12.08 9.21 -8.15
N LYS A 68 11.48 9.90 -7.17
CA LYS A 68 11.50 11.38 -7.14
C LYS A 68 12.92 11.94 -7.14
N VAL A 69 13.80 11.40 -6.29
CA VAL A 69 15.21 11.80 -6.22
C VAL A 69 15.94 11.57 -7.54
N LYS A 70 15.74 10.41 -8.18
CA LYS A 70 16.38 10.10 -9.46
C LYS A 70 15.91 11.03 -10.59
N VAL A 71 14.63 11.37 -10.61
CA VAL A 71 14.06 12.30 -11.59
C VAL A 71 14.62 13.71 -11.39
N ASN A 72 14.70 14.22 -10.16
CA ASN A 72 15.28 15.54 -9.91
C ASN A 72 16.75 15.62 -10.35
N ARG A 73 17.57 14.61 -10.01
CA ARG A 73 18.96 14.53 -10.48
C ARG A 73 19.09 14.52 -12.00
N LEU A 74 18.17 13.85 -12.69
CA LEU A 74 18.12 13.83 -14.15
C LEU A 74 17.78 15.22 -14.72
N PHE A 75 16.86 15.94 -14.09
CA PHE A 75 16.49 17.30 -14.49
C PHE A 75 17.64 18.29 -14.31
N GLU A 76 18.32 18.23 -13.16
CA GLU A 76 19.54 19.00 -12.89
C GLU A 76 20.60 18.75 -13.96
N ALA A 77 20.87 17.48 -14.29
CA ALA A 77 21.84 17.11 -15.32
C ALA A 77 21.44 17.58 -16.73
N GLN A 78 20.14 17.77 -16.99
CA GLN A 78 19.61 18.31 -18.25
C GLN A 78 19.51 19.85 -18.25
N GLY A 79 19.91 20.53 -17.16
CA GLY A 79 19.74 21.99 -17.02
C GLY A 79 18.28 22.44 -16.95
N LYS A 80 17.36 21.53 -16.61
CA LYS A 80 15.92 21.82 -16.48
C LYS A 80 15.58 22.22 -15.04
N PRO A 81 14.65 23.16 -14.84
CA PRO A 81 14.19 23.52 -13.50
C PRO A 81 13.43 22.36 -12.84
N GLU A 82 13.46 22.29 -11.51
CA GLU A 82 12.71 21.28 -10.76
C GLU A 82 11.19 21.33 -11.04
N LEU A 83 10.56 20.16 -10.98
CA LEU A 83 9.11 20.03 -11.16
C LEU A 83 8.35 20.59 -9.95
N LYS A 84 7.65 21.70 -10.16
CA LYS A 84 6.76 22.29 -9.15
C LYS A 84 5.67 21.29 -8.76
N GLY A 85 5.47 21.11 -7.45
CA GLY A 85 4.43 20.24 -6.91
C GLY A 85 4.76 18.73 -6.91
N PHE A 86 5.91 18.32 -7.46
CA PHE A 86 6.27 16.89 -7.55
C PHE A 86 6.53 16.23 -6.18
N ASN A 87 6.95 17.04 -5.20
CA ASN A 87 7.22 16.62 -3.83
C ASN A 87 6.01 16.76 -2.90
N LEU A 88 4.82 17.05 -3.41
CA LEU A 88 3.61 17.11 -2.60
C LEU A 88 3.22 15.72 -2.09
N ASN A 89 2.68 15.70 -0.88
CA ASN A 89 2.04 14.53 -0.29
C ASN A 89 0.52 14.69 -0.39
N PRO A 90 -0.23 13.59 -0.56
CA PRO A 90 -1.68 13.64 -0.49
C PRO A 90 -2.11 14.04 0.93
N LEU A 91 -3.18 14.83 1.02
CA LEU A 91 -3.80 15.18 2.30
C LEU A 91 -4.40 13.93 2.95
N SER A 92 -4.13 13.76 4.24
CA SER A 92 -4.79 12.79 5.10
C SER A 92 -6.27 13.16 5.32
N GLN A 93 -7.06 12.18 5.78
CA GLN A 93 -8.47 12.43 6.10
C GLN A 93 -8.64 13.49 7.19
N ASP A 94 -7.74 13.57 8.15
CA ASP A 94 -7.84 14.51 9.25
C ASP A 94 -7.48 15.93 8.81
N GLU A 95 -6.48 16.08 7.93
CA GLU A 95 -6.16 17.35 7.28
C GLU A 95 -7.34 17.83 6.41
N LEU A 96 -8.00 16.93 5.67
CA LEU A 96 -9.20 17.27 4.91
C LEU A 96 -10.38 17.70 5.79
N LYS A 97 -10.59 17.05 6.95
CA LYS A 97 -11.62 17.44 7.92
C LYS A 97 -11.32 18.82 8.51
N ALA A 98 -10.08 19.08 8.90
CA ALA A 98 -9.64 20.38 9.42
C ALA A 98 -9.86 21.50 8.40
N LEU A 99 -9.51 21.26 7.13
CA LEU A 99 -9.75 22.23 6.05
C LEU A 99 -11.25 22.54 5.88
N LYS A 100 -12.14 21.55 5.98
CA LYS A 100 -13.59 21.78 5.89
C LYS A 100 -14.13 22.63 7.03
N ILE A 101 -13.52 22.59 8.21
CA ILE A 101 -13.91 23.44 9.35
C ILE A 101 -13.45 24.88 9.09
N ILE A 102 -12.21 25.06 8.64
CA ILE A 102 -11.61 26.38 8.38
C ILE A 102 -12.28 27.09 7.20
N LEU A 103 -12.60 26.36 6.13
CA LEU A 103 -13.22 26.93 4.91
C LEU A 103 -14.74 27.17 5.03
N LYS A 104 -15.38 26.71 6.11
CA LYS A 104 -16.81 26.93 6.39
C LYS A 104 -17.07 27.94 7.51
N GLY A 105 -16.03 28.46 8.15
CA GLY A 105 -16.09 29.64 9.01
C GLY A 105 -15.92 30.91 8.18
#